data_AF-A0A379EC30-F1
#
_entry.id   AF-A0A379EC30-F1
#
_cell.length_a   1.000
_cell.length_b   1.000
_cell.length_c   1.000
_cell.angle_alpha   90.00
_cell.angle_beta   90.00
_cell.angle_gamma   90.00
#
_symmetry.space_group_name_H-M   'P 1'
#
loop_
_entity.id
_entity.type
_entity.pdbx_description
1 polymer ?
#
loop_
_entity_poly.entity_id
_entity_poly.type
_entity_poly.pdbx_seq_one_letter_code
_entity_poly.pdbx_strand_id
1 'polypeptide(L)'
;MKSKELIVALLDYVELFERTVQHADEFNVDGFLAFMNGIVQRKQRTVCFEDKNTEDLCDAGIAKDISMLHRYSRTYMKKALAASAYLQTEDEYTYLVTLLSENGLTKTELNNRNCMEKTSGSEIIRRLKKYGLIEEEPDMNDKRSVRVFITPKGRKELMSVFPVLRLSANALSAPLLYEQKDSLRQMLRLLCTAHGSVFPRRNELDLEKIYNVLHKQQQYRE
;
A
#
# COMPACT_ATOMS: atom_id res chain seq x y z
N MET A 1 -14.40 -32.11 3.38
CA MET A 1 -13.78 -31.09 2.50
C MET A 1 -14.45 -29.77 2.84
N LYS A 2 -13.68 -28.71 3.12
CA LYS A 2 -14.24 -27.42 3.54
C LYS A 2 -15.29 -26.86 2.56
N SER A 3 -15.13 -27.13 1.26
CA SER A 3 -16.11 -26.79 0.22
C SER A 3 -17.44 -27.53 0.39
N LYS A 4 -17.43 -28.81 0.75
CA LYS A 4 -18.64 -29.59 1.02
C LYS A 4 -19.39 -29.06 2.24
N GLU A 5 -18.66 -28.70 3.30
CA GLU A 5 -19.24 -28.10 4.51
C GLU A 5 -19.88 -26.75 4.21
N LEU A 6 -19.23 -25.90 3.40
CA LEU A 6 -19.80 -24.63 2.97
C LEU A 6 -21.04 -24.81 2.09
N ILE A 7 -21.02 -25.75 1.15
CA ILE A 7 -22.18 -26.04 0.29
C ILE A 7 -23.35 -26.50 1.14
N VAL A 8 -23.13 -27.40 2.11
CA VAL A 8 -24.19 -27.83 3.03
C VAL A 8 -24.74 -26.66 3.83
N ALA A 9 -23.88 -25.79 4.37
CA ALA A 9 -24.34 -24.60 5.09
C ALA A 9 -25.10 -23.61 4.18
N LEU A 10 -24.73 -23.49 2.90
CA LEU A 10 -25.44 -22.66 1.93
C LEU A 10 -26.83 -23.21 1.61
N LEU A 11 -27.02 -24.54 1.60
CA LEU A 11 -28.34 -25.14 1.39
C LEU A 11 -29.34 -24.69 2.46
N ASP A 12 -28.92 -24.61 3.73
CA ASP A 12 -29.79 -24.12 4.82
C ASP A 12 -30.26 -22.66 4.55
N TYR A 13 -29.40 -21.82 3.99
CA TYR A 13 -29.75 -20.44 3.62
C TYR A 13 -30.63 -20.37 2.38
N VAL A 14 -30.45 -21.26 1.41
CA VAL A 14 -31.31 -21.37 0.22
C VAL A 14 -32.72 -21.84 0.62
N GLU A 15 -32.83 -22.84 1.50
CA GLU A 15 -34.12 -23.28 2.05
C GLU A 15 -34.82 -22.17 2.83
N LEU A 16 -34.05 -21.39 3.61
CA LEU A 16 -34.60 -20.24 4.32
C LEU A 16 -35.07 -19.15 3.33
N PHE A 17 -34.31 -18.91 2.26
CA PHE A 17 -34.67 -17.96 1.21
C PHE A 17 -35.97 -18.38 0.52
N GLU A 18 -36.10 -19.66 0.15
CA GLU A 18 -37.29 -20.23 -0.48
C GLU A 18 -38.56 -20.01 0.36
N ARG A 19 -38.44 -20.09 1.70
CA ARG A 19 -39.56 -19.82 2.62
C ARG A 19 -39.90 -18.33 2.79
N THR A 20 -39.01 -17.44 2.39
CA THR A 20 -39.16 -15.98 2.59
C THR A 20 -39.66 -15.25 1.35
N VAL A 21 -39.51 -15.86 0.18
CA VAL A 21 -39.94 -15.31 -1.10
C VAL A 21 -41.44 -15.61 -1.31
N GLN A 22 -42.20 -14.59 -1.71
CA GLN A 22 -43.65 -14.72 -1.97
C GLN A 22 -43.98 -15.02 -3.43
N HIS A 23 -43.08 -14.67 -4.36
CA HIS A 23 -43.28 -14.82 -5.80
C HIS A 23 -42.12 -15.55 -6.45
N ALA A 24 -42.42 -16.48 -7.37
CA ALA A 24 -41.41 -17.38 -7.95
C ALA A 24 -40.33 -16.66 -8.79
N ASP A 25 -40.64 -15.48 -9.34
CA ASP A 25 -39.74 -14.63 -10.10
C ASP A 25 -38.65 -13.97 -9.24
N GLU A 26 -38.85 -13.87 -7.93
CA GLU A 26 -37.86 -13.39 -6.96
C GLU A 26 -36.88 -14.50 -6.52
N PHE A 27 -37.17 -15.77 -6.79
CA PHE A 27 -36.31 -16.91 -6.44
C PHE A 27 -35.20 -17.12 -7.50
N ASN A 28 -34.27 -16.17 -7.53
CA ASN A 28 -33.13 -16.18 -8.44
C ASN A 28 -31.84 -15.78 -7.70
N VAL A 29 -30.70 -15.80 -8.41
CA VAL A 29 -29.39 -15.52 -7.79
C VAL A 29 -29.32 -14.09 -7.23
N ASP A 30 -29.86 -13.10 -7.94
CA ASP A 30 -29.82 -11.70 -7.51
C ASP A 30 -30.69 -11.49 -6.26
N GLY A 31 -31.88 -12.11 -6.23
CA GLY A 31 -32.75 -12.14 -5.06
C GLY A 31 -32.10 -12.85 -3.87
N PHE A 32 -31.43 -13.98 -4.10
CA PHE A 32 -30.71 -14.71 -3.07
C PHE A 32 -29.54 -13.88 -2.49
N LEU A 33 -28.79 -13.17 -3.35
CA LEU A 33 -27.72 -12.28 -2.91
C LEU A 33 -28.26 -11.10 -2.10
N ALA A 34 -29.36 -10.49 -2.52
CA ALA A 34 -30.03 -9.44 -1.77
C ALA A 34 -30.52 -9.93 -0.40
N PHE A 35 -31.09 -11.13 -0.34
CA PHE A 35 -31.52 -11.79 0.89
C PHE A 35 -30.35 -12.08 1.84
N MET A 36 -29.26 -12.66 1.33
CA MET A 36 -28.06 -12.95 2.11
C MET A 36 -27.42 -11.66 2.65
N ASN A 37 -27.35 -10.61 1.84
CA ASN A 37 -26.92 -9.28 2.28
C ASN A 37 -27.82 -8.76 3.41
N GLY A 38 -29.14 -8.95 3.32
CA GLY A 38 -30.08 -8.61 4.38
C GLY A 38 -29.83 -9.37 5.69
N ILE A 39 -29.52 -10.68 5.63
CA ILE A 39 -29.19 -11.48 6.82
C ILE A 39 -27.86 -11.04 7.44
N VAL A 40 -26.84 -10.83 6.61
CA VAL A 40 -25.52 -10.38 7.07
C VAL A 40 -25.63 -9.01 7.72
N GLN A 41 -26.37 -8.08 7.10
CA GLN A 41 -26.64 -6.78 7.68
C GLN A 41 -27.47 -6.86 8.97
N ARG A 42 -28.44 -7.77 9.10
CA ARG A 42 -29.19 -7.95 10.36
C ARG A 42 -28.33 -8.52 11.48
N LYS A 43 -27.48 -9.52 11.18
CA LYS A 43 -26.50 -10.06 12.14
C LYS A 43 -25.47 -9.00 12.55
N GLN A 44 -25.09 -8.12 11.64
CA GLN A 44 -24.23 -6.97 11.92
C GLN A 44 -24.98 -5.86 12.68
N ARG A 45 -26.27 -5.61 12.41
CA ARG A 45 -27.12 -4.64 13.12
C ARG A 45 -27.42 -5.03 14.57
N THR A 46 -27.45 -6.32 14.92
CA THR A 46 -27.52 -6.74 16.33
C THR A 46 -26.23 -6.40 17.10
N VAL A 47 -25.14 -6.09 16.39
CA VAL A 47 -23.85 -5.68 16.95
C VAL A 47 -23.58 -4.17 16.74
N CYS A 48 -24.23 -3.53 15.79
CA CYS A 48 -23.98 -2.14 15.41
C CYS A 48 -25.29 -1.38 15.18
N PHE A 49 -25.59 -0.43 16.07
CA PHE A 49 -26.58 0.61 15.84
C PHE A 49 -26.30 1.39 14.53
N GLU A 50 -27.37 1.83 13.88
CA GLU A 50 -27.43 2.56 12.61
C GLU A 50 -26.64 3.88 12.62
N ASP A 51 -25.96 4.21 11.52
CA ASP A 51 -25.79 5.54 10.89
C ASP A 51 -24.53 5.55 9.99
N LYS A 52 -24.33 6.62 9.21
CA LYS A 52 -23.15 6.98 8.35
C LYS A 52 -21.76 6.51 8.82
N ASN A 53 -21.62 6.14 10.08
CA ASN A 53 -20.45 5.56 10.71
C ASN A 53 -19.91 4.28 10.03
N THR A 54 -20.69 3.46 9.31
CA THR A 54 -20.14 2.20 8.77
C THR A 54 -19.09 2.37 7.67
N GLU A 55 -19.21 3.38 6.80
CA GLU A 55 -18.17 3.69 5.80
C GLU A 55 -16.94 4.33 6.49
N ASP A 56 -17.17 5.30 7.38
CA ASP A 56 -16.11 5.92 8.19
C ASP A 56 -15.34 4.89 9.05
N LEU A 57 -16.02 3.87 9.56
CA LEU A 57 -15.41 2.77 10.31
C LEU A 57 -14.57 1.84 9.41
N CYS A 58 -14.95 1.67 8.16
CA CYS A 58 -14.18 0.90 7.18
C CYS A 58 -12.88 1.63 6.84
N ASP A 59 -12.96 2.91 6.50
CA ASP A 59 -11.80 3.75 6.18
C ASP A 59 -10.84 3.88 7.38
N ALA A 60 -11.39 4.07 8.59
CA ALA A 60 -10.60 4.07 9.82
C ALA A 60 -9.92 2.71 10.08
N GLY A 61 -10.61 1.60 9.78
CA GLY A 61 -10.05 0.25 9.85
C GLY A 61 -8.87 0.07 8.89
N ILE A 62 -9.04 0.44 7.63
CA ILE A 62 -7.99 0.39 6.60
C ILE A 62 -6.78 1.23 7.02
N ALA A 63 -6.99 2.46 7.50
CA ALA A 63 -5.92 3.35 7.95
C ALA A 63 -5.13 2.75 9.13
N LYS A 64 -5.83 2.12 10.08
CA LYS A 64 -5.22 1.41 11.21
C LYS A 64 -4.40 0.22 10.73
N ASP A 65 -4.93 -0.60 9.83
CA ASP A 65 -4.26 -1.79 9.32
C ASP A 65 -3.00 -1.43 8.51
N ILE A 66 -3.06 -0.40 7.67
CA ILE A 66 -1.89 0.16 6.97
C ILE A 66 -0.83 0.59 7.99
N SER A 67 -1.23 1.28 9.06
CA SER A 67 -0.31 1.71 10.11
C SER A 67 0.35 0.54 10.85
N MET A 68 -0.39 -0.53 11.12
CA MET A 68 0.14 -1.75 11.74
C MET A 68 1.10 -2.49 10.80
N LEU A 69 0.70 -2.70 9.54
CA LEU A 69 1.53 -3.35 8.52
C LEU A 69 2.82 -2.58 8.27
N HIS A 70 2.79 -1.24 8.26
CA HIS A 70 3.99 -0.43 8.17
C HIS A 70 4.94 -0.69 9.35
N ARG A 71 4.45 -0.75 10.59
CA ARG A 71 5.27 -1.06 11.78
C ARG A 71 5.88 -2.46 11.71
N TYR A 72 5.11 -3.46 11.27
CA TYR A 72 5.62 -4.82 11.06
C TYR A 72 6.68 -4.86 9.97
N SER A 73 6.41 -4.24 8.82
CA SER A 73 7.36 -4.10 7.70
C SER A 73 8.68 -3.49 8.17
N ARG A 74 8.62 -2.35 8.87
CA ARG A 74 9.79 -1.65 9.40
C ARG A 74 10.62 -2.53 10.35
N THR A 75 9.94 -3.33 11.18
CA THR A 75 10.60 -4.27 12.10
C THR A 75 11.34 -5.37 11.35
N TYR A 76 10.74 -5.93 10.30
CA TYR A 76 11.38 -6.97 9.47
C TYR A 76 12.49 -6.39 8.60
N MET A 77 12.30 -5.18 8.07
CA MET A 77 13.29 -4.45 7.30
C MET A 77 14.56 -4.20 8.13
N LYS A 78 14.40 -3.76 9.38
CA LYS A 78 15.53 -3.59 10.30
C LYS A 78 16.32 -4.88 10.52
N LYS A 79 15.64 -6.03 10.60
CA LYS A 79 16.30 -7.34 10.71
C LYS A 79 17.04 -7.70 9.42
N ALA A 80 16.46 -7.41 8.25
CA ALA A 80 17.11 -7.69 6.97
C ALA A 80 18.35 -6.81 6.74
N LEU A 81 18.24 -5.53 7.06
CA LEU A 81 19.33 -4.57 6.90
C LEU A 81 20.47 -4.77 7.91
N ALA A 82 20.28 -5.57 8.97
CA ALA A 82 21.37 -5.97 9.86
C ALA A 82 22.48 -6.76 9.14
N ALA A 83 22.19 -7.31 7.96
CA ALA A 83 23.20 -7.95 7.10
C ALA A 83 24.03 -6.93 6.29
N SER A 84 23.61 -5.66 6.23
CA SER A 84 24.33 -4.60 5.53
C SER A 84 25.40 -3.99 6.42
N ALA A 85 26.54 -3.63 5.81
CA ALA A 85 27.58 -2.86 6.50
C ALA A 85 27.27 -1.36 6.55
N TYR A 86 26.37 -0.87 5.69
CA TYR A 86 26.17 0.57 5.48
C TYR A 86 24.71 1.03 5.53
N LEU A 87 23.75 0.20 5.10
CA LEU A 87 22.33 0.53 5.13
C LEU A 87 21.75 0.22 6.51
N GLN A 88 21.20 1.24 7.15
CA GLN A 88 20.65 1.15 8.50
C GLN A 88 19.13 1.32 8.54
N THR A 89 18.57 2.03 7.55
CA THR A 89 17.14 2.33 7.51
C THR A 89 16.49 1.89 6.21
N GLU A 90 15.17 1.67 6.28
CA GLU A 90 14.33 1.43 5.11
C GLU A 90 14.45 2.58 4.10
N ASP A 91 14.49 3.83 4.57
CA ASP A 91 14.59 5.00 3.70
C ASP A 91 15.92 5.06 2.93
N GLU A 92 17.04 4.70 3.56
CA GLU A 92 18.34 4.61 2.87
C GLU A 92 18.29 3.54 1.76
N TYR A 93 17.62 2.42 2.04
CA TYR A 93 17.39 1.37 1.06
C TYR A 93 16.50 1.84 -0.11
N THR A 94 15.35 2.46 0.17
CA THR A 94 14.40 2.89 -0.89
C THR A 94 15.01 3.97 -1.80
N TYR A 95 15.88 4.84 -1.26
CA TYR A 95 16.65 5.80 -2.05
C TYR A 95 17.57 5.10 -3.05
N LEU A 96 18.32 4.09 -2.62
CA LEU A 96 19.18 3.34 -3.53
C LEU A 96 18.37 2.54 -4.56
N VAL A 97 17.23 1.95 -4.18
CA VAL A 97 16.34 1.24 -5.13
C VAL A 97 15.77 2.18 -6.18
N THR A 98 15.41 3.40 -5.78
CA THR A 98 14.93 4.43 -6.70
C THR A 98 16.03 4.79 -7.69
N LEU A 99 17.25 5.07 -7.21
CA LEU A 99 18.40 5.39 -8.08
C LEU A 99 18.86 4.22 -8.95
N LEU A 100 18.63 2.98 -8.52
CA LEU A 100 18.88 1.78 -9.31
C LEU A 100 17.93 1.73 -10.52
N SER A 101 16.67 2.13 -10.32
CA SER A 101 15.62 2.11 -11.34
C SER A 101 15.69 3.34 -12.26
N GLU A 102 15.99 4.51 -11.69
CA GLU A 102 16.04 5.80 -12.35
C GLU A 102 17.29 6.55 -11.89
N ASN A 103 18.34 6.49 -12.71
CA ASN A 103 19.62 7.06 -12.35
C ASN A 103 19.67 8.56 -12.70
N GLY A 104 20.41 9.35 -11.92
CA GLY A 104 20.63 10.77 -12.21
C GLY A 104 19.47 11.69 -11.88
N LEU A 105 18.77 11.43 -10.78
CA LEU A 105 17.68 12.27 -10.28
C LEU A 105 18.21 13.48 -9.53
N THR A 106 17.54 14.63 -9.63
CA THR A 106 17.77 15.74 -8.70
C THR A 106 17.36 15.34 -7.28
N LYS A 107 17.89 16.03 -6.27
CA LYS A 107 17.51 15.78 -4.85
C LYS A 107 16.00 15.90 -4.62
N THR A 108 15.37 16.87 -5.26
CA THR A 108 13.92 17.10 -5.16
C THR A 108 13.14 15.96 -5.77
N GLU A 109 13.50 15.51 -6.97
CA GLU A 109 12.86 14.36 -7.61
C GLU A 109 13.05 13.10 -6.77
N LEU A 110 14.27 12.83 -6.31
CA LEU A 110 14.57 11.66 -5.48
C LEU A 110 13.75 11.65 -4.18
N ASN A 111 13.63 12.79 -3.50
CA ASN A 111 12.77 12.93 -2.32
C ASN A 111 11.30 12.68 -2.65
N ASN A 112 10.79 13.26 -3.74
CA ASN A 112 9.40 13.08 -4.17
C ASN A 112 9.09 11.62 -4.53
N ARG A 113 10.01 10.90 -5.19
CA ARG A 113 9.84 9.47 -5.50
C ARG A 113 9.79 8.59 -4.26
N ASN A 114 10.41 9.03 -3.17
CA ASN A 114 10.43 8.32 -1.90
C ASN A 114 9.40 8.87 -0.89
N CYS A 115 8.48 9.74 -1.33
CA CYS A 115 7.49 10.40 -0.48
C CYS A 115 8.12 11.10 0.76
N MET A 116 9.32 11.66 0.61
CA MET A 116 10.11 12.23 1.71
C MET A 116 10.11 13.75 1.73
N GLU A 117 10.13 14.29 2.96
CA GLU A 117 10.35 15.71 3.20
C GLU A 117 11.80 16.12 2.91
N LYS A 118 11.99 17.39 2.53
CA LYS A 118 13.29 17.92 2.09
C LYS A 118 14.40 17.75 3.14
N THR A 119 14.10 17.98 4.42
CA THR A 119 15.06 17.89 5.52
C THR A 119 15.51 16.45 5.75
N SER A 120 14.56 15.52 5.90
CA SER A 120 14.83 14.08 6.06
C SER A 120 15.57 13.50 4.86
N GLY A 121 15.12 13.83 3.65
CA GLY A 121 15.76 13.37 2.42
C GLY A 121 17.19 13.87 2.26
N SER A 122 17.46 15.12 2.64
CA SER A 122 18.83 15.67 2.60
C SER A 122 19.78 14.93 3.54
N GLU A 123 19.29 14.54 4.72
CA GLU A 123 20.08 13.76 5.69
C GLU A 123 20.37 12.34 5.19
N ILE A 124 19.39 11.68 4.56
CA ILE A 124 19.58 10.36 3.93
C ILE A 124 20.63 10.44 2.82
N ILE A 125 20.51 11.40 1.90
CA ILE A 125 21.47 11.61 0.81
C ILE A 125 22.87 11.86 1.38
N ARG A 126 22.99 12.71 2.41
CA ARG A 126 24.28 12.99 3.06
C ARG A 126 24.94 11.72 3.61
N ARG A 127 24.18 10.84 4.26
CA ARG A 127 24.68 9.55 4.79
C ARG A 127 25.10 8.59 3.69
N LEU A 128 24.26 8.41 2.68
CA LEU A 128 24.57 7.55 1.53
C LEU A 128 25.83 8.02 0.81
N LYS A 129 26.01 9.34 0.64
CA LYS A 129 27.22 9.95 0.05
C LYS A 129 28.44 9.74 0.94
N LYS A 130 28.30 9.93 2.25
CA LYS A 130 29.37 9.67 3.24
C LYS A 130 29.88 8.22 3.16
N TYR A 131 28.99 7.25 2.95
CA TYR A 131 29.36 5.85 2.78
C TYR A 131 29.84 5.50 1.37
N GLY A 132 29.84 6.44 0.43
CA GLY A 132 30.22 6.24 -0.96
C GLY A 132 29.25 5.33 -1.72
N LEU A 133 27.98 5.27 -1.30
CA LEU A 133 26.95 4.48 -1.98
C LEU A 133 26.32 5.27 -3.14
N ILE A 134 26.31 6.60 -3.03
CA ILE A 134 25.87 7.52 -4.08
C ILE A 134 26.95 8.57 -4.36
N GLU A 135 26.84 9.20 -5.52
CA GLU A 135 27.64 10.35 -5.93
C GLU A 135 26.74 11.48 -6.42
N GLU A 136 27.28 12.70 -6.45
CA GLU A 136 26.57 13.89 -6.88
C GLU A 136 27.38 14.59 -7.97
N GLU A 137 26.72 14.94 -9.08
CA GLU A 137 27.32 15.72 -10.17
C GLU A 137 26.49 16.99 -10.42
N PRO A 138 27.11 18.10 -10.91
CA PRO A 138 26.37 19.28 -11.34
C PRO A 138 25.37 18.92 -12.45
N ASP A 139 24.15 19.47 -12.40
CA ASP A 139 23.22 19.30 -13.51
C ASP A 139 23.71 20.09 -14.72
N MET A 140 23.82 19.42 -15.87
CA MET A 140 24.28 20.01 -17.13
C MET A 140 23.32 21.06 -17.68
N ASN A 141 22.04 20.98 -17.33
CA ASN A 141 20.99 21.91 -17.75
C ASN A 141 20.80 23.06 -16.76
N ASP A 142 21.07 22.83 -15.46
CA ASP A 142 21.00 23.84 -14.41
C ASP A 142 22.15 23.69 -13.40
N LYS A 143 23.21 24.49 -13.56
CA LYS A 143 24.39 24.44 -12.69
C LYS A 143 24.11 24.76 -11.21
N ARG A 144 22.91 25.25 -10.87
CA ARG A 144 22.47 25.46 -9.48
C ARG A 144 21.92 24.18 -8.85
N SER A 145 21.61 23.18 -9.66
CA SER A 145 21.08 21.89 -9.26
C SER A 145 22.16 20.80 -9.35
N VAL A 146 21.99 19.74 -8.56
CA VAL A 146 22.87 18.56 -8.57
C VAL A 146 22.05 17.31 -8.81
N ARG A 147 22.59 16.40 -9.60
CA ARG A 147 22.04 15.07 -9.86
C ARG A 147 22.72 14.04 -9.00
N VAL A 148 21.94 13.11 -8.51
CA VAL A 148 22.36 12.03 -7.62
C VAL A 148 22.38 10.73 -8.43
N PHE A 149 23.47 9.99 -8.30
CA PHE A 149 23.68 8.72 -8.99
C PHE A 149 24.04 7.63 -7.98
N ILE A 150 23.62 6.40 -8.25
CA ILE A 150 24.07 5.25 -7.47
C ILE A 150 25.43 4.75 -8.00
N THR A 151 26.40 4.62 -7.09
CA THR A 151 27.74 4.13 -7.43
C THR A 151 27.77 2.61 -7.60
N PRO A 152 28.82 2.03 -8.20
CA PRO A 152 29.03 0.58 -8.21
C PRO A 152 29.04 -0.03 -6.81
N LYS A 153 29.58 0.69 -5.80
CA LYS A 153 29.56 0.26 -4.40
C LYS A 153 28.13 0.21 -3.85
N GLY A 154 27.33 1.23 -4.12
CA GLY A 154 25.91 1.28 -3.74
C GLY A 154 25.11 0.14 -4.36
N ARG A 155 25.34 -0.16 -5.64
CA ARG A 155 24.71 -1.31 -6.32
C ARG A 155 25.10 -2.63 -5.66
N LYS A 156 26.38 -2.84 -5.37
CA LYS A 156 26.87 -4.06 -4.70
C LYS A 156 26.24 -4.23 -3.31
N GLU A 157 26.13 -3.15 -2.54
CA GLU A 157 25.50 -3.18 -1.22
C GLU A 157 24.00 -3.50 -1.29
N LEU A 158 23.27 -2.96 -2.27
CA LEU A 158 21.88 -3.35 -2.51
C LEU A 158 21.75 -4.84 -2.81
N MET A 159 22.59 -5.36 -3.72
CA MET A 159 22.53 -6.77 -4.11
C MET A 159 22.85 -7.71 -2.94
N SER A 160 23.69 -7.31 -1.98
CA SER A 160 24.00 -8.14 -0.81
C SER A 160 22.82 -8.31 0.14
N VAL A 161 21.96 -7.29 0.26
CA VAL A 161 20.77 -7.34 1.14
C VAL A 161 19.52 -7.92 0.48
N PHE A 162 19.45 -7.95 -0.85
CA PHE A 162 18.28 -8.42 -1.61
C PHE A 162 17.71 -9.77 -1.17
N PRO A 163 18.51 -10.83 -0.93
CA PRO A 163 17.97 -12.12 -0.51
C PRO A 163 17.23 -12.05 0.84
N VAL A 164 17.77 -11.31 1.80
CA VAL A 164 17.18 -11.18 3.14
C VAL A 164 15.97 -10.25 3.11
N LEU A 165 16.01 -9.21 2.28
CA LEU A 165 14.87 -8.32 2.03
C LEU A 165 13.69 -9.06 1.38
N ARG A 166 13.97 -9.96 0.44
CA ARG A 166 12.94 -10.82 -0.15
C ARG A 166 12.28 -11.70 0.90
N LEU A 167 13.05 -12.22 1.86
CA LEU A 167 12.49 -12.98 2.97
C LEU A 167 11.56 -12.11 3.84
N SER A 168 11.97 -10.89 4.18
CA SER A 168 11.13 -9.94 4.93
C SER A 168 9.83 -9.59 4.19
N ALA A 169 9.90 -9.35 2.88
CA ALA A 169 8.72 -9.08 2.04
C ALA A 169 7.77 -10.29 1.96
N ASN A 170 8.33 -11.49 1.82
CA ASN A 170 7.56 -12.73 1.82
C ASN A 170 6.88 -12.98 3.16
N ALA A 171 7.55 -12.71 4.28
CA ALA A 171 7.01 -12.91 5.62
C ALA A 171 5.77 -12.02 5.87
N LEU A 172 5.81 -10.75 5.43
CA LEU A 172 4.71 -9.80 5.64
C LEU A 172 3.39 -10.26 5.00
N SER A 173 3.47 -10.96 3.87
CA SER A 173 2.30 -11.44 3.11
C SER A 173 2.14 -12.96 3.15
N ALA A 174 2.91 -13.67 3.98
CA ALA A 174 2.97 -15.13 4.00
C ALA A 174 1.59 -15.83 4.20
N PRO A 175 0.67 -15.30 5.04
CA PRO A 175 -0.64 -15.93 5.23
C PRO A 175 -1.57 -15.88 4.02
N LEU A 176 -1.26 -15.07 3.00
CA LEU A 176 -2.11 -14.89 1.82
C LEU A 176 -1.80 -15.89 0.70
N LEU A 177 -2.86 -16.38 0.05
CA LEU A 177 -2.77 -17.11 -1.22
C LEU A 177 -2.29 -16.19 -2.35
N TYR A 178 -1.87 -16.77 -3.47
CA TYR A 178 -1.33 -16.01 -4.60
C TYR A 178 -2.36 -15.00 -5.14
N GLU A 179 -3.60 -15.43 -5.33
CA GLU A 179 -4.70 -14.61 -5.84
C GLU A 179 -5.00 -13.45 -4.88
N GLN A 180 -4.99 -13.71 -3.58
CA GLN A 180 -5.18 -12.69 -2.55
C GLN A 180 -4.03 -11.67 -2.53
N LYS A 181 -2.78 -12.12 -2.72
CA LYS A 181 -1.62 -11.22 -2.85
C LYS A 181 -1.75 -10.34 -4.07
N ASP A 182 -2.19 -10.90 -5.19
CA ASP A 182 -2.35 -10.14 -6.41
C ASP A 182 -3.46 -9.08 -6.28
N SER A 183 -4.64 -9.46 -5.75
CA SER A 183 -5.71 -8.50 -5.46
C SER A 183 -5.25 -7.40 -4.50
N LEU A 184 -4.57 -7.75 -3.41
CA LEU A 184 -4.02 -6.76 -2.47
C LEU A 184 -3.03 -5.83 -3.15
N ARG A 185 -2.12 -6.37 -3.97
CA ARG A 185 -1.14 -5.58 -4.72
C ARG A 185 -1.80 -4.61 -5.69
N GLN A 186 -2.88 -5.01 -6.36
CA GLN A 186 -3.64 -4.13 -7.25
C GLN A 186 -4.29 -2.98 -6.47
N MET A 187 -4.92 -3.27 -5.34
CA MET A 187 -5.51 -2.24 -4.46
C MET A 187 -4.46 -1.27 -3.91
N LEU A 188 -3.32 -1.77 -3.43
CA LEU A 188 -2.23 -0.93 -2.95
C LEU A 188 -1.66 -0.04 -4.06
N ARG A 189 -1.50 -0.57 -5.28
CA ARG A 189 -1.04 0.21 -6.44
C ARG A 189 -2.02 1.32 -6.82
N LEU A 190 -3.32 1.04 -6.75
CA LEU A 190 -4.36 2.04 -6.96
C LEU A 190 -4.18 3.21 -5.99
N LEU A 191 -4.07 2.91 -4.69
CA LEU A 191 -3.85 3.91 -3.64
C LEU A 191 -2.55 4.70 -3.88
N CYS A 192 -1.43 4.00 -4.09
CA CYS A 192 -0.14 4.66 -4.34
C CYS A 192 -0.17 5.58 -5.56
N THR A 193 -0.85 5.18 -6.63
CA THR A 193 -0.97 6.00 -7.86
C THR A 193 -1.79 7.26 -7.59
N ALA A 194 -2.93 7.11 -6.93
CA ALA A 194 -3.80 8.24 -6.58
C ALA A 194 -3.04 9.25 -5.69
N HIS A 195 -2.42 8.79 -4.60
CA HIS A 195 -1.66 9.64 -3.70
C HIS A 195 -0.40 10.24 -4.34
N GLY A 196 0.25 9.54 -5.27
CA GLY A 196 1.40 10.06 -6.02
C GLY A 196 1.08 11.31 -6.84
N SER A 197 -0.18 11.48 -7.28
CA SER A 197 -0.63 12.69 -7.99
C SER A 197 -0.86 13.91 -7.08
N VAL A 198 -0.99 13.67 -5.76
CA VAL A 198 -1.30 14.68 -4.75
C VAL A 198 -0.06 15.09 -3.96
N PHE A 199 0.80 14.12 -3.60
CA PHE A 199 1.96 14.33 -2.73
C PHE A 199 2.91 15.47 -3.17
N PRO A 200 3.20 15.69 -4.47
CA PRO A 200 4.05 16.81 -4.90
C PRO A 200 3.48 18.19 -4.52
N ARG A 201 2.15 18.30 -4.38
CA ARG A 201 1.42 19.53 -4.03
C ARG A 201 0.95 19.56 -2.57
N ARG A 202 1.44 18.64 -1.73
CA ARG A 202 0.98 18.48 -0.34
C ARG A 202 1.05 19.75 0.52
N ASN A 203 2.00 20.64 0.25
CA ASN A 203 2.15 21.89 1.01
C ASN A 203 1.14 22.97 0.59
N GLU A 204 0.46 22.80 -0.55
CA GLU A 204 -0.54 23.72 -1.09
C GLU A 204 -1.97 23.27 -0.76
N LEU A 205 -2.13 22.04 -0.27
CA LEU A 205 -3.40 21.38 -0.05
C LEU A 205 -3.59 21.11 1.45
N ASP A 206 -4.68 21.64 2.01
CA ASP A 206 -5.18 21.17 3.29
C ASP A 206 -5.84 19.79 3.15
N LEU A 207 -6.18 19.19 4.29
CA LEU A 207 -6.75 17.84 4.32
C LEU A 207 -8.06 17.73 3.53
N GLU A 208 -8.91 18.75 3.59
CA GLU A 208 -10.20 18.78 2.89
C GLU A 208 -10.00 18.81 1.37
N LYS A 209 -9.04 19.60 0.88
CA LYS A 209 -8.67 19.61 -0.55
C LYS A 209 -8.07 18.28 -0.98
N ILE A 210 -7.23 17.65 -0.16
CA ILE A 210 -6.67 16.32 -0.45
C ILE A 210 -7.81 15.29 -0.61
N TYR A 211 -8.74 15.27 0.35
CA TYR A 211 -9.91 14.38 0.31
C TYR A 211 -10.71 14.60 -0.98
N ASN A 212 -11.06 15.85 -1.30
CA ASN A 212 -11.85 16.18 -2.49
C ASN A 212 -11.15 15.81 -3.81
N VAL A 213 -9.82 15.97 -3.91
CA VAL A 213 -9.07 15.58 -5.10
C VAL A 213 -9.09 14.06 -5.30
N LEU A 214 -8.87 13.30 -4.22
CA LEU A 214 -8.84 11.83 -4.29
C LEU A 214 -10.23 11.23 -4.53
N HIS A 215 -11.27 11.79 -3.92
CA HIS A 215 -12.65 11.33 -4.10
C HIS A 215 -13.18 11.62 -5.51
N LYS A 216 -12.81 12.75 -6.12
CA LYS A 216 -13.17 13.04 -7.52
C LYS A 216 -12.52 12.05 -8.50
N GLN A 217 -11.32 11.54 -8.22
CA GLN A 217 -10.66 10.54 -9.07
C GLN A 217 -11.42 9.21 -9.11
N GLN A 218 -12.28 8.90 -8.13
CA GLN A 218 -13.14 7.72 -8.14
C GLN A 218 -14.31 7.87 -9.11
N GLN A 219 -14.89 9.08 -9.24
CA GLN A 219 -16.09 9.34 -10.04
C GLN A 219 -15.85 9.37 -11.56
N TYR A 220 -14.60 9.46 -12.04
CA TYR A 220 -14.26 9.49 -13.47
C TYR A 220 -13.73 8.14 -14.01
N ARG A 221 -13.92 7.05 -13.25
CA ARG A 221 -13.54 5.68 -13.67
C ARG A 221 -14.72 4.80 -14.10
N GLU A 222 -15.93 5.35 -14.10
CA GLU A 222 -17.13 4.79 -14.75
C GLU A 222 -17.29 5.36 -16.16
#